data_AF-A0A970GTM6-F1
#
_entry.id   AF-A0A970GTM6-F1
#
_cell.length_a   1.000
_cell.length_b   1.000
_cell.length_c   1.000
_cell.angle_alpha   90.00
_cell.angle_beta   90.00
_cell.angle_gamma   90.00
#
_symmetry.space_group_name_H-M   'P 1'
#
loop_
_entity.id
_entity.type
_entity.pdbx_description
1 polymer ?
#
loop_
_entity_poly.entity_id
_entity_poly.type
_entity_poly.pdbx_seq_one_letter_code
_entity_poly.pdbx_strand_id
1 'polypeptide(L)'
;MKTAVLHTRIDPKLKTQAETVFEKIGLSSSDAIRIFYKQVVLRKGLPFDVSIPNKQTAAVLRESERNIGVKTFETPEDAFAEWDNL
;
A
#
# COMPACT_ATOMS: atom_id res chain seq x y z
N MET A 1 28.96 -11.55 -3.29
CA MET A 1 27.61 -10.95 -3.12
C MET A 1 26.68 -12.06 -2.61
N LYS A 2 25.93 -11.83 -1.52
CA LYS A 2 25.02 -12.86 -0.98
C LYS A 2 23.71 -12.83 -1.76
N THR A 3 23.24 -13.98 -2.23
CA THR A 3 21.93 -14.15 -2.86
C THR A 3 20.99 -14.87 -1.91
N ALA A 4 19.69 -14.61 -2.04
CA ALA A 4 18.63 -15.32 -1.32
C ALA A 4 17.62 -15.85 -2.35
N VAL A 5 17.05 -17.03 -2.08
CA VAL A 5 16.03 -17.66 -2.92
C VAL A 5 14.66 -17.43 -2.31
N LEU A 6 13.70 -17.00 -3.14
CA LEU A 6 12.29 -16.89 -2.76
C LEU A 6 11.52 -18.09 -3.33
N HIS A 7 10.91 -18.90 -2.46
CA HIS A 7 10.04 -19.99 -2.85
C HIS A 7 8.63 -19.72 -2.35
N THR A 8 7.65 -19.69 -3.27
CA THR A 8 6.25 -19.45 -2.93
C THR A 8 5.33 -20.28 -3.83
N ARG A 9 4.17 -20.65 -3.30
CA ARG A 9 3.10 -21.29 -4.08
C ARG A 9 2.20 -20.20 -4.65
N ILE A 10 1.85 -20.36 -5.92
CA ILE A 10 0.91 -19.50 -6.64
C ILE A 10 -0.08 -20.38 -7.41
N ASP A 11 -1.30 -19.88 -7.56
CA ASP A 11 -2.26 -20.50 -8.46
C ASP A 11 -1.69 -20.60 -9.90
N PRO A 12 -1.72 -21.78 -10.54
CA PRO A 12 -1.14 -21.96 -11.87
C PRO A 12 -1.76 -21.07 -12.94
N LYS A 13 -3.08 -20.83 -12.87
CA LYS A 13 -3.78 -19.97 -13.84
C LYS A 13 -3.35 -18.53 -13.67
N LEU A 14 -3.23 -18.05 -12.43
CA LEU A 14 -2.70 -16.72 -12.13
C LEU A 14 -1.27 -16.55 -12.64
N LYS A 15 -0.41 -17.55 -12.44
CA LYS A 15 0.97 -17.55 -12.95
C LYS A 15 1.00 -17.37 -14.47
N THR A 16 0.25 -18.18 -15.22
CA THR A 16 0.20 -18.10 -16.69
C THR A 16 -0.32 -16.75 -17.18
N GLN A 17 -1.35 -16.20 -16.52
CA GLN A 17 -1.88 -14.88 -16.86
C GLN A 17 -0.84 -13.78 -16.64
N ALA A 18 -0.16 -13.79 -15.50
CA ALA A 18 0.88 -12.81 -15.19
C ALA A 18 2.07 -12.91 -16.15
N GLU A 19 2.52 -14.12 -16.47
CA GLU A 19 3.63 -14.36 -17.41
C GLU A 19 3.30 -13.87 -18.82
N THR A 20 2.07 -14.07 -19.29
CA THR A 20 1.61 -13.52 -20.57
C THR A 20 1.71 -11.98 -20.61
N VAL A 21 1.45 -11.31 -19.48
CA VAL A 21 1.60 -9.85 -19.38
C VAL A 21 3.07 -9.47 -19.37
N PHE A 22 3.90 -10.17 -18.59
CA PHE A 22 5.33 -9.87 -18.49
C PHE A 22 6.05 -10.06 -19.82
N GLU A 23 5.74 -11.11 -20.58
CA GLU A 23 6.31 -11.36 -21.91
C GLU A 23 6.01 -10.20 -22.88
N LYS A 24 4.78 -9.66 -22.85
CA LYS A 24 4.40 -8.51 -23.70
C LYS A 24 5.23 -7.25 -23.42
N ILE A 25 5.76 -7.11 -22.22
CA ILE A 25 6.59 -5.98 -21.80
C ILE A 25 8.07 -6.35 -21.65
N GLY A 26 8.47 -7.54 -22.11
CA GLY A 26 9.87 -7.99 -22.11
C GLY A 26 10.44 -8.28 -20.72
N LEU A 27 9.62 -8.65 -19.74
CA LEU A 27 10.05 -9.00 -18.38
C LEU A 27 9.93 -10.51 -18.13
N SER A 28 10.90 -11.04 -17.37
CA SER A 28 10.72 -12.35 -16.74
C SER A 28 9.97 -12.23 -15.41
N SER A 29 9.37 -13.33 -14.94
CA SER A 29 8.77 -13.40 -13.59
C SER A 29 9.77 -13.00 -12.50
N SER A 30 11.05 -13.34 -12.66
CA SER A 30 12.09 -12.96 -11.70
C SER A 30 12.34 -11.45 -11.70
N ASP A 31 12.30 -10.80 -12.86
CA ASP A 31 12.50 -9.35 -12.94
C ASP A 31 11.33 -8.59 -12.35
N ALA A 32 10.09 -9.03 -12.63
CA ALA A 32 8.89 -8.46 -12.03
C ALA A 32 8.93 -8.52 -10.49
N ILE A 33 9.33 -9.67 -9.94
CA ILE A 33 9.47 -9.84 -8.48
C ILE A 33 10.60 -8.96 -7.92
N ARG A 34 11.75 -8.86 -8.59
CA ARG A 34 12.83 -7.94 -8.17
C ARG A 34 12.37 -6.48 -8.17
N ILE A 35 11.62 -6.06 -9.20
CA ILE A 35 11.05 -4.71 -9.27
C ILE A 35 10.09 -4.48 -8.11
N PHE A 36 9.22 -5.45 -7.80
CA PHE A 36 8.31 -5.37 -6.66
C PHE A 36 9.06 -5.09 -5.34
N TYR A 37 10.10 -5.88 -5.01
CA TYR A 37 10.89 -5.64 -3.79
C TYR A 37 11.59 -4.28 -3.79
N LYS A 38 12.15 -3.85 -4.93
CA LYS A 38 12.75 -2.52 -5.05
C LYS A 38 11.75 -1.41 -4.77
N GLN A 39 10.52 -1.54 -5.29
CA GLN A 39 9.46 -0.56 -5.05
C GLN A 39 9.00 -0.54 -3.59
N VAL A 40 8.93 -1.71 -2.93
CA VAL A 40 8.63 -1.79 -1.50
C VAL A 40 9.66 -1.02 -0.67
N VAL A 41 10.95 -1.25 -0.94
CA VAL A 41 12.05 -0.57 -0.25
C VAL A 41 12.01 0.93 -0.53
N LEU A 42 11.83 1.33 -1.79
CA LEU A 42 11.81 2.74 -2.21
C LEU A 42 10.68 3.53 -1.54
N ARG A 43 9.48 2.93 -1.46
CA ARG A 43 8.28 3.59 -0.94
C ARG A 43 8.09 3.43 0.56
N LYS A 44 8.90 2.59 1.23
CA LYS A 44 8.69 2.17 2.61
C LYS A 44 7.25 1.66 2.85
N GLY A 45 6.70 0.96 1.85
CA GLY A 45 5.29 0.59 1.80
C GLY A 45 4.96 -0.28 0.59
N LEU A 46 3.69 -0.63 0.41
CA LEU A 46 3.28 -1.43 -0.75
C LEU A 46 3.39 -0.62 -2.06
N PRO A 47 3.74 -1.27 -3.19
CA PRO A 47 4.01 -0.57 -4.44
C PRO A 47 2.76 -0.32 -5.29
N PHE A 48 1.59 -0.43 -4.68
CA PHE A 48 0.27 -0.19 -5.24
C PHE A 48 -0.62 0.41 -4.15
N ASP A 49 -1.66 1.13 -4.56
CA ASP A 49 -2.58 1.76 -3.62
C ASP A 49 -3.36 0.71 -2.84
N VAL A 50 -3.29 0.80 -1.51
CA VAL A 50 -4.13 0.01 -0.62
C VAL A 50 -5.42 0.79 -0.40
N SER A 51 -6.30 0.75 -1.40
CA SER A 51 -7.47 1.62 -1.48
C SER A 51 -8.67 1.15 -0.66
N ILE A 52 -8.61 -0.02 -0.03
CA ILE A 52 -9.68 -0.51 0.84
C ILE A 52 -9.30 -0.22 2.29
N PRO A 53 -9.84 0.85 2.89
CA PRO A 53 -9.65 1.09 4.32
C PRO A 53 -10.16 -0.11 5.11
N ASN A 54 -9.44 -0.47 6.17
CA ASN A 54 -9.94 -1.48 7.10
C ASN A 54 -11.26 -1.01 7.74
N LYS A 55 -11.98 -1.91 8.41
CA LYS A 55 -13.31 -1.61 8.98
C LYS A 55 -13.32 -0.35 9.87
N GLN A 56 -12.27 -0.16 10.68
CA GLN A 56 -12.14 0.98 11.56
C GLN A 56 -11.90 2.28 10.77
N THR A 57 -10.92 2.30 9.88
CA THR A 57 -10.62 3.45 9.02
C THR A 57 -11.84 3.83 8.18
N ALA A 58 -12.55 2.84 7.63
CA ALA A 58 -13.76 3.06 6.84
C ALA A 58 -14.90 3.67 7.68
N ALA A 59 -15.06 3.23 8.94
CA ALA A 59 -16.06 3.79 9.84
C ALA A 59 -15.74 5.25 10.19
N VAL A 60 -14.50 5.53 10.59
CA VAL A 60 -14.03 6.88 10.94
C VAL A 60 -14.17 7.84 9.75
N LEU A 61 -13.80 7.42 8.54
CA LEU A 61 -13.95 8.24 7.33
C LEU A 61 -15.42 8.59 7.07
N ARG A 62 -16.36 7.62 7.18
CA ARG A 62 -17.81 7.87 7.01
C ARG A 62 -18.40 8.78 8.08
N GLU A 63 -17.90 8.71 9.31
CA GLU A 63 -18.29 9.62 10.39
C GLU A 63 -17.77 11.03 10.11
N SER A 64 -16.51 11.15 9.72
CA SER A 64 -15.89 12.43 9.36
C SER A 64 -16.58 13.12 8.18
N GLU A 65 -16.97 12.38 7.14
CA GLU A 65 -17.74 12.90 5.99
C GLU A 65 -19.09 13.50 6.42
N ARG A 66 -19.63 13.05 7.56
CA ARG A 66 -20.88 13.56 8.16
C ARG A 66 -20.63 14.59 9.26
N ASN A 67 -19.40 15.11 9.39
CA ASN A 67 -18.97 16.00 10.48
C ASN A 67 -19.16 15.41 11.89
N ILE A 68 -19.10 14.09 12.02
CA ILE A 68 -19.17 13.38 13.30
C ILE A 68 -17.74 13.11 13.76
N GLY A 69 -17.38 13.54 14.98
CA GLY A 69 -16.03 13.36 15.53
C GLY A 69 -14.95 14.24 14.90
N VAL A 70 -15.34 15.26 14.13
CA VAL A 70 -14.42 16.25 13.52
C VAL A 70 -14.30 17.46 14.43
N LYS A 71 -13.07 17.92 14.68
CA LYS A 71 -12.77 19.19 15.33
C LYS A 71 -12.21 20.17 14.30
N THR A 72 -12.65 21.41 14.36
CA THR A 72 -12.13 22.52 13.56
C THR A 72 -11.32 23.46 14.45
N PHE A 73 -10.22 23.98 13.91
CA PHE A 73 -9.33 24.90 14.60
C PHE A 73 -9.15 26.15 13.75
N GLU A 74 -8.98 27.31 14.38
CA GLU A 74 -8.77 28.58 13.68
C GLU A 74 -7.35 28.69 13.13
N THR A 75 -6.38 28.08 13.82
CA THR A 75 -4.97 28.07 13.44
C THR A 75 -4.38 26.64 13.47
N PRO A 76 -3.34 26.35 12.66
CA PRO A 76 -2.58 25.11 12.77
C PRO A 76 -1.98 24.91 14.17
N GLU A 77 -1.57 25.99 14.84
CA GLU A 77 -0.97 25.96 16.19
C GLU A 77 -1.95 25.40 17.22
N ASP A 78 -3.22 25.81 17.18
CA ASP A 78 -4.26 25.30 18.08
C ASP A 78 -4.50 23.79 17.86
N ALA A 79 -4.45 23.34 16.59
CA ALA A 79 -4.62 21.94 16.24
C ALA A 79 -3.45 21.07 16.76
N PHE A 80 -2.21 21.55 16.64
CA PHE A 80 -1.03 20.84 17.15
C PHE A 80 -0.99 20.80 18.68
N ALA A 81 -1.35 21.90 19.35
CA ALA A 81 -1.41 21.93 20.81
C ALA A 81 -2.42 20.92 21.38
N GLU A 82 -3.58 20.72 20.73
CA GLU A 82 -4.54 19.69 21.11
C GLU A 82 -3.99 18.28 20.82
N TRP A 83 -3.31 18.07 19.70
CA TRP A 83 -2.74 16.77 19.33
C TRP A 83 -1.67 16.31 20.32
N ASP A 84 -0.71 17.16 20.66
CA ASP A 84 0.41 16.81 21.55
C ASP A 84 -0.03 16.46 22.99
N ASN A 85 -1.30 16.71 23.32
CA ASN A 85 -1.93 16.38 24.61
C ASN A 85 -2.73 15.06 24.61
N LEU A 86 -2.73 14.30 23.50
CA LEU A 86 -3.35 12.96 23.35
C LEU A 86 -2.35 11.82 23.58
#